data_AF-A0A954FRV6-F1
#
_entry.id   AF-A0A954FRV6-F1
#
_cell.length_a   1.000
_cell.length_b   1.000
_cell.length_c   1.000
_cell.angle_alpha   90.00
_cell.angle_beta   90.00
_cell.angle_gamma   90.00
#
_symmetry.space_group_name_H-M   'P 1'
#
loop_
_entity.id
_entity.type
_entity.pdbx_description
1 polymer ?
#
loop_
_entity_poly.entity_id
_entity_poly.type
_entity_poly.pdbx_seq_one_letter_code
_entity_poly.pdbx_strand_id
1 'polypeptide(L)' 'MNWDQIKGKWKQAKGQVQQKWGKLTDDDLSIVDGKREELVGRVQERYGIAKEEAEKQVKEFEDCCK' A
#
# COMPACT_ATOMS: atom_id res chain seq x y z
N MET A 1 0.63 0.25 -13.00
CA MET A 1 0.42 1.71 -13.19
C MET A 1 1.58 2.49 -12.56
N ASN A 2 1.70 3.80 -12.80
CA ASN A 2 2.61 4.66 -12.03
C ASN A 2 1.98 4.97 -10.65
N TRP A 3 2.80 5.07 -9.60
CA TRP A 3 2.32 5.41 -8.24
C TRP A 3 1.49 6.70 -8.22
N ASP A 4 1.83 7.67 -9.08
CA ASP A 4 1.11 8.94 -9.21
C ASP A 4 -0.38 8.74 -9.58
N GLN A 5 -0.69 7.75 -10.41
CA GLN A 5 -2.07 7.40 -10.74
C GLN A 5 -2.79 6.70 -9.58
N ILE A 6 -2.06 5.87 -8.83
CA ILE A 6 -2.58 5.19 -7.63
C ILE A 6 -2.90 6.24 -6.57
N LYS A 7 -2.07 7.26 -6.40
CA LYS A 7 -2.32 8.40 -5.52
C LYS A 7 -3.57 9.17 -5.96
N GLY A 8 -3.69 9.49 -7.25
CA GLY A 8 -4.89 10.13 -7.80
C GLY A 8 -6.18 9.32 -7.61
N LYS A 9 -6.08 7.99 -7.62
CA LYS A 9 -7.19 7.05 -7.36
C LYS A 9 -7.11 6.39 -5.99
N TRP A 10 -6.44 7.01 -5.00
CA TRP A 10 -6.13 6.35 -3.73
C TRP A 10 -7.38 5.86 -3.01
N LYS A 11 -8.47 6.62 -3.10
CA LYS A 11 -9.78 6.26 -2.55
C LYS A 11 -10.38 4.97 -3.12
N GLN A 12 -10.06 4.61 -4.37
CA GLN A 12 -10.42 3.31 -4.95
C GLN A 12 -9.35 2.25 -4.68
N ALA A 13 -8.07 2.64 -4.73
CA ALA A 13 -6.95 1.74 -4.46
C ALA A 13 -6.99 1.21 -3.02
N LYS A 14 -7.36 2.03 -2.03
CA LYS A 14 -7.40 1.64 -0.61
C LYS A 14 -8.23 0.39 -0.36
N GLY A 15 -9.35 0.21 -1.07
CA GLY A 15 -10.16 -1.00 -0.95
C GLY A 15 -9.43 -2.26 -1.43
N GLN A 16 -8.65 -2.14 -2.50
CA GLN A 16 -7.81 -3.23 -3.02
C GLN A 16 -6.59 -3.47 -2.11
N VAL A 17 -5.99 -2.40 -1.59
CA VAL A 17 -4.91 -2.47 -0.60
C VAL A 17 -5.40 -3.19 0.66
N GLN A 18 -6.59 -2.86 1.17
CA GLN A 18 -7.17 -3.54 2.33
C GLN A 18 -7.45 -5.02 2.07
N GLN A 19 -7.88 -5.38 0.85
CA GLN A 19 -8.05 -6.78 0.46
C GLN A 19 -6.71 -7.53 0.37
N LYS A 20 -5.67 -6.90 -0.18
CA LYS A 20 -4.34 -7.50 -0.31
C LYS A 20 -3.65 -7.62 1.05
N TRP A 21 -3.76 -6.59 1.87
CA TRP A 21 -3.19 -6.50 3.19
C TRP A 21 -4.30 -6.42 4.24
N GLY A 22 -4.96 -7.55 4.53
CA GLY A 22 -6.05 -7.61 5.50
C GLY A 22 -5.70 -7.18 6.93
N LYS A 23 -4.41 -7.00 7.27
CA LYS A 23 -3.97 -6.42 8.56
C LYS A 23 -3.94 -4.88 8.56
N LEU A 24 -3.95 -4.24 7.39
CA LEU A 24 -4.06 -2.80 7.26
C LEU A 24 -5.54 -2.42 7.37
N THR A 25 -5.86 -1.52 8.29
CA THR A 25 -7.21 -1.00 8.46
C THR A 25 -7.44 0.22 7.55
N ASP A 26 -8.70 0.58 7.31
CA ASP A 26 -9.03 1.79 6.54
C ASP A 26 -8.41 3.06 7.14
N ASP A 27 -8.20 3.09 8.46
CA ASP A 27 -7.52 4.17 9.17
C ASP A 27 -6.02 4.22 8.82
N ASP A 28 -5.32 3.08 8.87
CA ASP A 28 -3.93 2.98 8.42
C ASP A 28 -3.77 3.48 6.97
N LEU A 29 -4.69 3.08 6.09
CA LEU A 29 -4.67 3.43 4.68
C LEU A 29 -5.06 4.89 4.41
N SER A 30 -5.88 5.47 5.28
CA SER A 30 -6.20 6.90 5.22
C SER A 30 -5.00 7.75 5.63
N ILE A 31 -4.21 7.30 6.60
CA ILE A 31 -2.97 8.00 7.01
C ILE A 31 -1.92 7.95 5.90
N VAL A 32 -1.78 6.81 5.22
CA VAL A 32 -0.87 6.64 4.08
C VAL A 32 -1.13 7.68 2.97
N ASP A 33 -2.39 8.08 2.77
CA ASP A 33 -2.82 9.09 1.77
C ASP A 33 -2.21 8.92 0.37
N GLY A 34 -2.02 7.67 -0.04
CA GLY A 34 -1.40 7.34 -1.33
C GLY A 34 0.07 7.72 -1.42
N LYS A 35 0.81 7.72 -0.31
CA LYS A 35 2.27 7.81 -0.28
C LYS A 35 2.88 6.41 -0.20
N ARG A 36 3.76 6.09 -1.15
CA ARG A 36 4.40 4.77 -1.26
C ARG A 36 5.18 4.44 0.01
N GLU A 37 5.97 5.39 0.49
CA GLU A 37 6.83 5.20 1.66
C GLU A 37 6.04 4.96 2.95
N GLU A 38 4.90 5.66 3.15
CA GLU A 38 4.04 5.38 4.30
C GLU A 38 3.39 4.00 4.20
N LEU A 39 2.98 3.56 3.00
CA LEU A 39 2.42 2.22 2.82
C LEU A 39 3.47 1.15 3.17
N VAL A 40 4.70 1.32 2.68
CA VAL A 40 5.82 0.43 2.99
C VAL A 40 6.09 0.40 4.49
N GLY A 41 6.13 1.57 5.15
CA GLY A 41 6.34 1.66 6.60
C GLY A 41 5.24 0.93 7.39
N ARG A 42 3.96 1.16 7.05
CA ARG A 42 2.84 0.47 7.69
C ARG A 42 2.87 -1.04 7.46
N VAL A 43 3.20 -1.49 6.25
CA VAL A 43 3.34 -2.93 5.96
C VAL A 43 4.50 -3.51 6.78
N GLN A 44 5.63 -2.81 6.85
CA GLN A 44 6.79 -3.22 7.65
C GLN A 44 6.42 -3.37 9.13
N GLU A 45 5.76 -2.38 9.73
CA GLU A 45 5.35 -2.38 11.13
C GLU A 45 4.26 -3.41 11.45
N ARG A 46 3.24 -3.54 10.60
CA ARG A 46 2.07 -4.41 10.85
C ARG A 46 2.36 -5.87 10.58
N TYR A 47 3.24 -6.15 9.62
CA TYR A 47 3.62 -7.51 9.27
C TYR A 47 4.96 -7.94 9.90
N GLY A 48 5.75 -7.01 10.46
CA GLY A 48 7.04 -7.31 11.07
C GLY A 48 8.06 -7.84 10.06
N ILE A 49 7.97 -7.40 8.81
CA ILE A 49 8.82 -7.86 7.71
C ILE A 49 9.96 -6.87 7.44
N ALA A 50 10.98 -7.29 6.69
CA ALA A 50 12.03 -6.39 6.25
C ALA A 50 11.48 -5.31 5.31
N LYS A 51 12.08 -4.11 5.33
CA LYS A 51 11.72 -3.01 4.42
C LYS A 51 11.74 -3.45 2.96
N GLU A 52 12.74 -4.25 2.56
CA GLU A 52 12.86 -4.76 1.19
C GLU A 52 11.66 -5.63 0.77
N GLU A 53 11.18 -6.50 1.66
CA GLU A 53 10.00 -7.33 1.41
C GLU A 53 8.73 -6.47 1.35
N ALA A 54 8.61 -5.46 2.22
CA ALA A 54 7.51 -4.50 2.17
C ALA A 54 7.50 -3.71 0.86
N GLU A 55 8.66 -3.22 0.41
CA GLU A 55 8.81 -2.53 -0.87
C GLU A 55 8.47 -3.43 -2.06
N LYS A 56 8.84 -4.71 -2.00
CA LYS A 56 8.51 -5.69 -3.03
C LYS A 56 7.00 -5.92 -3.10
N GLN A 57 6.32 -6.08 -1.97
CA GLN A 57 4.86 -6.24 -1.94
C GLN A 57 4.13 -5.01 -2.46
N VAL A 58 4.59 -3.81 -2.09
CA VAL A 58 4.03 -2.55 -2.59
C VAL A 58 4.26 -2.44 -4.10
N LYS A 59 5.47 -2.75 -4.58
CA LYS A 59 5.78 -2.80 -6.02
C LYS A 59 4.93 -3.82 -6.78
N GLU A 60 4.66 -4.98 -6.19
CA GLU A 60 3.74 -5.97 -6.76
C GLU A 60 2.30 -5.46 -6.81
N PHE A 61 1.87 -4.66 -5.83
CA PHE A 61 0.57 -4.00 -5.89
C PHE A 61 0.50 -2.96 -7.02
N GLU A 62 1.58 -2.18 -7.20
CA GLU A 62 1.71 -1.23 -8.31
C GLU A 62 1.64 -1.91 -9.69
N ASP A 63 2.18 -3.12 -9.82
CA ASP A 63 2.16 -3.89 -11.08
C ASP A 63 0.84 -4.66 -11.30
N CYS A 64 0.22 -5.17 -10.23
CA CYS A 64 -1.04 -5.93 -10.29
C CYS A 64 -2.24 -5.06 -10.72
N CYS A 65 -2.25 -3.78 -10.35
CA CYS A 65 -3.29 -2.82 -10.74
C CYS A 65 -2.93 -2.11 -12.08
N LYS A 66 -2.56 -2.88 -13.12
CA LYS A 66 -2.35 -2.35 -14.50
C LYS A 66 -3.65 -2.07 -15.22
#